data_AF-M1CKL4-F1
#
_entry.id   AF-M1CKL4-F1
#
_cell.length_a   1.000
_cell.length_b   1.000
_cell.length_c   1.000
_cell.angle_alpha   90.00
_cell.angle_beta   90.00
_cell.angle_gamma   90.00
#
_symmetry.space_group_name_H-M   'P 1'
#
loop_
_entity.id
_entity.type
_entity.pdbx_description
1 polymer ?
#
loop_
_entity_poly.entity_id
_entity_poly.type
_entity_poly.pdbx_seq_one_letter_code
_entity_poly.pdbx_strand_id
1 'polypeptide(L)'
;MSAKLAKLGLAAVLAYGIIDGVTYTSFFVLAFMGYEKTTGNNPAANLQSLLGIIIAMWTGNNVTRPFRVAGAAALAPAIDKGLKRIQKYLNFPSLVYAFALVVTIVAGTCFTIIGLLILSRWGK
;
A
#
# COMPACT_ATOMS: atom_id res chain seq x y z
N MET A 1 9.88 25.24 -15.94
CA MET A 1 8.67 24.39 -15.88
C MET A 1 8.92 23.00 -15.27
N SER A 2 10.09 22.38 -15.50
CA SER A 2 10.41 20.99 -15.08
C SER A 2 10.37 20.70 -13.56
N ALA A 3 10.88 21.59 -12.70
CA ALA A 3 10.98 21.30 -11.26
C ALA A 3 9.64 21.28 -10.49
N LYS A 4 8.64 22.06 -10.91
CA LYS A 4 7.29 22.00 -10.32
C LYS A 4 6.57 20.72 -10.74
N LEU A 5 6.68 20.33 -12.01
CA LEU A 5 6.14 19.07 -12.54
C LEU A 5 6.77 17.85 -11.86
N ALA A 6 8.08 17.85 -11.65
CA ALA A 6 8.77 16.77 -10.93
C ALA A 6 8.29 16.64 -9.47
N LYS A 7 8.06 17.77 -8.78
CA LYS A 7 7.52 17.77 -7.40
C LYS A 7 6.05 17.30 -7.34
N LEU A 8 5.22 17.77 -8.27
CA LEU A 8 3.83 17.33 -8.42
C LEU A 8 3.75 15.83 -8.77
N GLY A 9 4.65 15.34 -9.62
CA GLY A 9 4.79 13.93 -9.93
C GLY A 9 5.16 13.09 -8.71
N LEU A 10 6.11 13.55 -7.88
CA LEU A 10 6.51 12.85 -6.66
C LEU A 10 5.36 12.73 -5.66
N ALA A 11 4.61 13.82 -5.46
CA ALA A 11 3.45 13.82 -4.56
C ALA A 11 2.30 12.95 -5.09
N ALA A 12 2.05 12.94 -6.40
CA ALA A 12 1.05 12.09 -7.03
C ALA A 12 1.43 10.60 -6.94
N VAL A 13 2.69 10.26 -7.18
CA VAL A 13 3.22 8.90 -7.00
C VAL A 13 3.08 8.46 -5.55
N LEU A 14 3.41 9.32 -4.58
CA LEU A 14 3.25 8.98 -3.15
C LEU A 14 1.78 8.80 -2.77
N ALA A 15 0.91 9.73 -3.20
CA ALA A 15 -0.52 9.64 -2.94
C ALA A 15 -1.10 8.33 -3.48
N TYR A 16 -0.73 7.98 -4.72
CA TYR A 16 -1.11 6.71 -5.31
C TYR A 16 -0.54 5.53 -4.51
N GLY A 17 0.76 5.52 -4.22
CA GLY A 17 1.42 4.44 -3.48
C GLY A 17 0.82 4.20 -2.09
N ILE A 18 0.39 5.25 -1.38
CA ILE A 18 -0.28 5.11 -0.08
C ILE A 18 -1.65 4.44 -0.26
N ILE A 19 -2.47 4.94 -1.18
CA ILE A 19 -3.81 4.39 -1.43
C ILE A 19 -3.68 2.94 -1.93
N ASP A 20 -2.71 2.69 -2.81
CA ASP A 20 -2.43 1.39 -3.38
C ASP A 20 -2.01 0.39 -2.30
N GLY A 21 -1.01 0.75 -1.48
CA GLY A 21 -0.54 -0.08 -0.37
C GLY A 21 -1.65 -0.43 0.62
N VAL A 22 -2.49 0.54 1.01
CA VAL A 22 -3.63 0.31 1.91
C VAL A 22 -4.66 -0.62 1.27
N THR A 23 -4.99 -0.40 0.00
CA THR A 23 -6.03 -1.15 -0.71
C THR A 23 -5.58 -2.59 -0.98
N TYR A 24 -4.36 -2.79 -1.48
CA TYR A 24 -3.78 -4.13 -1.68
C TYR A 24 -3.68 -4.90 -0.36
N THR A 25 -3.19 -4.27 0.70
CA THR A 25 -3.08 -4.91 2.02
C THR A 25 -4.46 -5.31 2.53
N SER A 26 -5.46 -4.43 2.42
CA SER A 26 -6.82 -4.71 2.89
C SER A 26 -7.47 -5.86 2.12
N PHE A 27 -7.40 -5.85 0.79
CA PHE A 27 -7.94 -6.94 -0.02
C PHE A 27 -7.21 -8.26 0.20
N PHE A 28 -5.89 -8.23 0.43
CA PHE A 28 -5.14 -9.43 0.79
C PHE A 28 -5.67 -10.02 2.10
N VAL A 29 -5.74 -9.21 3.16
CA VAL A 29 -6.21 -9.63 4.48
C VAL A 29 -7.64 -10.18 4.41
N LEU A 30 -8.54 -9.49 3.69
CA LEU A 30 -9.92 -9.93 3.52
C LEU A 30 -10.03 -11.25 2.75
N ALA A 31 -9.28 -11.41 1.66
CA ALA A 31 -9.28 -12.64 0.86
C ALA A 31 -8.67 -13.80 1.65
N PHE A 32 -7.59 -13.55 2.41
CA PHE A 32 -6.95 -14.54 3.27
C PHE A 32 -7.90 -15.01 4.38
N MET A 33 -8.47 -14.08 5.14
CA MET A 33 -9.41 -14.39 6.23
C MET A 33 -10.71 -15.02 5.71
N GLY A 34 -11.20 -14.56 4.55
CA GLY A 34 -12.38 -15.11 3.90
C GLY A 34 -12.16 -16.57 3.49
N TYR A 35 -10.97 -16.89 2.97
CA TYR A 35 -10.59 -18.26 2.63
C TYR A 35 -10.49 -19.15 3.88
N GLU A 36 -9.79 -18.68 4.93
CA GLU A 36 -9.68 -19.42 6.20
C GLU A 36 -11.07 -19.72 6.78
N LYS A 37 -11.97 -18.74 6.81
CA LYS A 37 -13.33 -18.90 7.34
C LYS A 37 -14.18 -19.88 6.53
N THR A 38 -13.99 -19.93 5.22
CA THR A 38 -14.80 -20.77 4.32
C THR A 38 -14.32 -22.22 4.28
N THR A 39 -13.00 -22.43 4.37
CA THR A 39 -12.39 -23.75 4.17
C THR A 39 -11.91 -24.40 5.46
N GLY A 40 -11.74 -23.63 6.55
CA GLY A 40 -11.15 -24.10 7.81
C GLY A 40 -9.65 -24.40 7.72
N ASN A 41 -9.03 -24.20 6.55
CA ASN A 41 -7.64 -24.51 6.29
C ASN A 41 -6.80 -23.24 6.18
N ASN A 42 -5.55 -23.35 6.61
CA ASN A 42 -4.58 -22.28 6.42
C ASN A 42 -4.16 -22.20 4.94
N PRO A 43 -4.43 -21.08 4.24
CA PRO A 43 -4.05 -20.95 2.84
C PRO A 43 -2.54 -20.89 2.61
N ALA A 44 -1.75 -20.55 3.63
CA ALA A 44 -0.28 -20.59 3.53
C ALA A 44 0.27 -22.03 3.48
N ALA A 45 -0.53 -23.04 3.85
CA ALA A 45 -0.14 -24.45 3.78
C ALA A 45 -0.29 -25.03 2.37
N ASN A 46 -1.04 -24.39 1.47
CA ASN A 46 -1.27 -24.88 0.11
C ASN A 46 -1.06 -23.76 -0.93
N LEU A 47 -0.05 -23.95 -1.79
CA LEU A 47 0.31 -22.98 -2.81
C LEU A 47 -0.84 -22.65 -3.77
N GLN A 48 -1.68 -23.64 -4.11
CA GLN A 48 -2.83 -23.43 -4.99
C GLN A 48 -3.88 -22.52 -4.34
N SER A 49 -4.13 -22.70 -3.04
CA SER A 49 -5.02 -21.85 -2.25
C SER A 49 -4.48 -20.42 -2.13
N LEU A 50 -3.18 -20.28 -1.91
CA LEU A 50 -2.50 -18.99 -1.86
C LEU A 50 -2.60 -18.25 -3.21
N LEU A 51 -2.39 -18.96 -4.32
CA LEU A 51 -2.56 -18.39 -5.66
C LEU A 51 -4.01 -17.95 -5.91
N GLY A 52 -5.00 -18.73 -5.46
CA GLY A 52 -6.41 -18.36 -5.52
C GLY A 52 -6.72 -17.05 -4.78
N ILE A 53 -6.17 -16.87 -3.57
CA ILE A 53 -6.29 -15.62 -2.80
C ILE A 53 -5.64 -14.45 -3.53
N ILE A 54 -4.44 -14.65 -4.10
CA ILE A 54 -3.75 -13.62 -4.87
C ILE A 54 -4.59 -13.20 -6.08
N ILE A 55 -5.19 -14.14 -6.80
CA ILE A 55 -6.06 -13.85 -7.96
C ILE A 55 -7.33 -13.10 -7.52
N ALA A 56 -7.96 -13.51 -6.44
CA ALA A 56 -9.14 -12.83 -5.90
C ALA A 56 -8.82 -11.38 -5.48
N MET A 57 -7.72 -11.21 -4.73
CA MET A 57 -7.19 -9.91 -4.35
C MET A 57 -6.87 -9.06 -5.58
N TRP A 58 -6.17 -9.63 -6.57
CA TRP A 58 -5.79 -8.92 -7.79
C TRP A 58 -7.03 -8.44 -8.55
N THR A 59 -8.07 -9.26 -8.63
CA THR A 59 -9.33 -8.91 -9.31
C THR A 59 -10.01 -7.73 -8.62
N GLY A 60 -10.15 -7.76 -7.29
CA GLY A 60 -10.71 -6.64 -6.52
C GLY A 60 -9.90 -5.35 -6.66
N ASN A 61 -8.57 -5.46 -6.71
CA ASN A 61 -7.69 -4.32 -6.92
C ASN A 61 -7.83 -3.70 -8.32
N ASN A 62 -8.02 -4.51 -9.36
CA ASN A 62 -8.19 -3.96 -10.72
C ASN A 62 -9.49 -3.19 -10.88
N VAL A 63 -10.58 -3.67 -10.26
CA VAL A 63 -11.88 -2.97 -10.25
C VAL A 63 -11.78 -1.62 -9.53
N THR A 64 -11.03 -1.56 -8.43
CA THR A 64 -10.86 -0.32 -7.65
C THR A 64 -9.82 0.65 -8.23
N ARG A 65 -9.09 0.25 -9.28
CA ARG A 65 -8.00 1.04 -9.87
C ARG A 65 -8.40 2.47 -10.28
N PRO A 66 -9.53 2.73 -10.97
CA PRO A 66 -9.93 4.09 -11.34
C PRO A 66 -10.16 4.99 -10.12
N PHE A 67 -10.79 4.44 -9.07
CA PHE A 67 -11.04 5.15 -7.82
C PHE A 67 -9.74 5.51 -7.10
N ARG A 68 -8.74 4.61 -7.12
CA ARG A 68 -7.43 4.89 -6.53
C ARG A 68 -6.68 5.99 -7.24
N VAL A 69 -6.74 6.01 -8.58
CA VAL A 69 -6.14 7.09 -9.38
C VAL A 69 -6.84 8.42 -9.11
N ALA A 70 -8.17 8.43 -9.08
CA ALA A 70 -8.95 9.62 -8.75
C ALA A 70 -8.68 10.12 -7.33
N GLY A 71 -8.65 9.22 -6.35
CA GLY A 71 -8.31 9.54 -4.96
C GLY A 71 -6.89 10.08 -4.81
N ALA A 72 -5.92 9.50 -5.54
CA ALA A 72 -4.54 9.96 -5.54
C ALA A 72 -4.42 11.38 -6.12
N ALA A 73 -5.13 11.65 -7.22
CA ALA A 73 -5.16 12.98 -7.82
C ALA A 73 -5.78 14.02 -6.86
N ALA A 74 -6.87 13.67 -6.17
CA ALA A 74 -7.49 14.53 -5.18
C ALA A 74 -6.60 14.79 -3.96
N LEU A 75 -5.83 13.79 -3.52
CA LEU A 75 -4.96 13.88 -2.34
C LEU A 75 -3.56 14.43 -2.63
N ALA A 76 -3.12 14.49 -3.88
CA ALA A 76 -1.79 14.96 -4.27
C ALA A 76 -1.41 16.34 -3.67
N PRO A 77 -2.30 17.37 -3.62
CA PRO A 77 -1.97 18.66 -3.00
C PRO A 77 -1.77 18.56 -1.49
N ALA A 78 -2.52 17.70 -0.81
CA ALA A 78 -2.38 17.47 0.63
C ALA A 78 -1.07 16.74 0.93
N ILE A 79 -0.71 15.74 0.13
CA ILE A 79 0.54 15.00 0.24
C ILE A 79 1.75 15.89 -0.01
N ASP A 80 1.73 16.77 -1.01
CA ASP A 80 2.81 17.74 -1.27
C ASP A 80 3.03 18.68 -0.07
N LYS A 81 1.94 19.18 0.54
CA LYS A 81 2.02 20.00 1.78
C LYS A 81 2.59 19.19 2.95
N GLY A 82 2.15 17.94 3.11
CA GLY A 82 2.64 17.03 4.15
C GLY A 82 4.14 16.76 4.02
N LEU A 83 4.61 16.42 2.82
CA LEU A 83 6.03 16.17 2.53
C LEU A 83 6.90 17.39 2.84
N LYS A 84 6.46 18.59 2.47
CA LYS A 84 7.18 19.83 2.80
C LYS A 84 7.25 20.07 4.31
N ARG A 85 6.19 19.75 5.04
CA ARG A 85 6.16 19.86 6.51
C ARG A 85 7.12 18.87 7.16
N ILE A 86 7.14 17.62 6.69
CA ILE A 86 8.09 16.59 7.15
C ILE A 86 9.53 17.01 6.83
N GLN A 87 9.78 17.47 5.61
CA GLN A 87 11.10 17.96 5.20
C GLN A 87 11.59 19.08 6.13
N LYS A 88 10.73 20.07 6.43
CA LYS A 88 11.09 21.20 7.30
C LYS A 88 11.28 20.76 8.76
N TYR A 89 10.44 19.85 9.25
CA TYR A 89 10.48 19.39 10.63
C TYR A 89 11.71 18.53 10.93
N LEU A 90 12.05 17.62 10.01
CA LEU A 90 13.21 16.72 10.13
C LEU A 90 14.50 17.30 9.52
N ASN A 91 14.44 18.55 9.03
CA ASN A 91 15.55 19.28 8.44
C ASN A 91 16.25 18.52 7.29
N PHE A 92 15.46 17.84 6.46
CA PHE A 92 15.99 17.01 5.39
C PHE A 92 16.60 17.85 4.25
N PRO A 93 17.74 17.43 3.69
CA PRO A 93 18.44 18.17 2.64
C PRO A 93 17.64 18.21 1.32
N SER A 94 16.72 17.26 1.10
CA SER A 94 15.84 17.28 -0.05
C SER A 94 14.47 16.67 0.25
N LEU A 95 13.48 17.00 -0.59
CA LEU A 95 12.12 16.46 -0.51
C LEU A 95 12.08 14.95 -0.79
N VAL A 96 13.09 14.42 -1.49
CA VAL A 96 13.22 12.98 -1.79
C VAL A 96 13.48 12.17 -0.51
N TYR A 97 14.21 12.71 0.47
CA TYR A 97 14.40 12.04 1.76
C TYR A 97 13.10 11.96 2.56
N ALA A 98 12.30 13.04 2.56
CA ALA A 98 10.98 13.03 3.18
C ALA A 98 10.05 12.02 2.48
N PHE A 99 10.10 11.95 1.15
CA PHE A 99 9.36 10.96 0.36
C PHE A 99 9.79 9.53 0.70
N ALA A 100 11.09 9.24 0.67
CA ALA A 100 11.64 7.93 0.96
C ALA A 100 11.25 7.46 2.36
N LEU A 101 11.34 8.35 3.36
CA LEU A 101 10.91 8.06 4.72
C LEU A 101 9.44 7.61 4.77
N VAL A 102 8.53 8.37 4.14
CA VAL A 102 7.10 8.04 4.13
C VAL A 102 6.86 6.72 3.41
N VAL A 103 7.49 6.49 2.26
CA VAL A 103 7.38 5.21 1.52
C VAL A 103 7.85 4.04 2.38
N THR A 104 9.00 4.16 3.04
CA THR A 104 9.55 3.11 3.90
C THR A 104 8.62 2.81 5.07
N ILE A 105 8.05 3.83 5.72
CA ILE A 105 7.09 3.63 6.82
C ILE A 105 5.84 2.91 6.32
N VAL A 106 5.25 3.39 5.21
CA VAL A 106 4.01 2.83 4.67
C VAL A 106 4.22 1.40 4.19
N ALA A 107 5.23 1.16 3.35
CA ALA A 107 5.55 -0.17 2.84
C ALA A 107 5.93 -1.12 3.98
N GLY A 108 6.76 -0.66 4.92
CA GLY A 108 7.15 -1.43 6.10
C GLY A 108 5.93 -1.84 6.94
N THR A 109 4.97 -0.93 7.13
CA THR A 109 3.73 -1.22 7.86
C THR A 109 2.88 -2.26 7.11
N CYS A 110 2.68 -2.09 5.80
CA CYS A 110 1.94 -3.05 4.97
C CYS A 110 2.57 -4.45 5.00
N PHE A 111 3.88 -4.54 4.79
CA PHE A 111 4.60 -5.82 4.83
C PHE A 111 4.58 -6.44 6.23
N THR A 112 4.66 -5.64 7.29
CA THR A 112 4.56 -6.13 8.66
C THR A 112 3.19 -6.72 8.93
N ILE A 113 2.10 -6.06 8.50
CA ILE A 113 0.73 -6.58 8.67
C ILE A 113 0.56 -7.93 7.96
N ILE A 114 0.98 -8.01 6.69
CA ILE A 114 0.89 -9.25 5.90
C ILE A 114 1.77 -10.34 6.51
N GLY A 115 3.01 -10.01 6.88
CA GLY A 115 3.96 -10.93 7.49
C GLY A 115 3.43 -11.48 8.81
N LEU A 116 2.92 -10.62 9.70
CA LEU A 116 2.32 -11.04 10.97
C LEU A 116 1.07 -11.90 10.75
N LEU A 117 0.23 -11.59 9.76
CA LEU A 117 -0.93 -12.41 9.44
C LEU A 117 -0.50 -13.84 9.08
N ILE A 118 0.45 -13.96 8.14
CA ILE A 118 0.98 -15.25 7.69
C ILE A 118 1.66 -16.00 8.85
N LEU A 119 2.54 -15.34 9.60
CA LEU A 119 3.25 -15.93 10.72
C LEU A 119 2.31 -16.36 11.85
N SER A 120 1.23 -15.62 12.13
CA SER A 120 0.24 -15.97 13.15
C SER A 120 -0.53 -17.25 12.85
N ARG A 121 -0.44 -17.74 11.60
CA ARG A 121 -1.07 -18.96 11.10
C ARG A 121 -0.04 -20.03 10.78
N TRP A 122 1.24 -19.69 10.73
CA TRP A 122 2.30 -20.65 10.41
C TRP A 122 2.36 -21.77 11.45
N GLY A 123 2.22 -23.01 11.00
CA GLY A 123 2.24 -24.20 11.87
C GLY A 123 0.92 -24.54 12.56
N LYS A 124 -0.16 -23.82 12.26
CA LYS A 124 -1.55 -24.24 12.50
C LYS A 124 -2.18 -24.69 11.18
#